data_AF-U9TTY1-F1
#
_entry.id   AF-U9TTY1-F1
#
_cell.length_a   1.000
_cell.length_b   1.000
_cell.length_c   1.000
_cell.angle_alpha   90.00
_cell.angle_beta   90.00
_cell.angle_gamma   90.00
#
_symmetry.space_group_name_H-M   'P 1'
#
loop_
_entity.id
_entity.type
_entity.pdbx_description
1 polymer ?
#
loop_
_entity_poly.entity_id
_entity_poly.type
_entity_poly.pdbx_seq_one_letter_code
_entity_poly.pdbx_strand_id
1 'polypeptide(L)'
;MYPVAINIDNIVQEMEGVEYINVDEYINVDKENSDNLTSINYILNTYVSLLYLYILTNNSKYPILTVETEDIPKDIKFNTWDEVDSYFDDYGARNRFAIVKYRMERNSKRQVHKRTLVCEFSGKYKSKKSVKAASKGTQRNTKTKKLNCLWHINLTFPKQATQIGVTTFVNQHNHKLVPKTQEFSTKYRAFTNEALNEILLMTKYGSLTLTAQRNLLKARFLDLHFQDQDLANVIYKYKIADKVNNDASALLITLMQKKAEDLRWIVDFELDKDNRLTRLLWMSSDQVDLWLRYYDIVINDNTARTNQYQMPLGVFIIINNKCKSRLQLTLVE
;
A
#
# COMPACT_ATOMS: atom_id res chain seq x y z
N MET A 1 -13.60 -53.32 -12.28
CA MET A 1 -14.61 -53.16 -11.21
C MET A 1 -15.03 -51.70 -11.24
N TYR A 2 -16.33 -51.42 -11.34
CA TYR A 2 -16.90 -50.10 -11.66
C TYR A 2 -16.41 -48.95 -10.76
N PRO A 3 -16.39 -47.69 -11.25
CA PRO A 3 -16.02 -46.52 -10.44
C PRO A 3 -17.12 -46.25 -9.43
N VAL A 4 -16.78 -46.27 -8.14
CA VAL A 4 -17.65 -45.75 -7.09
C VAL A 4 -17.56 -44.23 -7.18
N ALA A 5 -18.63 -43.59 -7.61
CA ALA A 5 -18.78 -42.14 -7.51
C ALA A 5 -18.72 -41.77 -6.02
N ILE A 6 -17.67 -41.07 -5.61
CA ILE A 6 -17.58 -40.50 -4.27
C ILE A 6 -18.56 -39.33 -4.24
N ASN A 7 -19.70 -39.54 -3.59
CA ASN A 7 -20.70 -38.50 -3.38
C ASN A 7 -20.21 -37.58 -2.25
N ILE A 8 -19.88 -36.34 -2.60
CA ILE A 8 -19.31 -35.31 -1.71
C ILE A 8 -20.28 -34.93 -0.57
N ASP A 9 -21.59 -35.11 -0.77
CA ASP A 9 -22.61 -34.78 0.24
C ASP A 9 -22.52 -35.67 1.50
N ASN A 10 -21.93 -36.87 1.40
CA ASN A 10 -21.77 -37.77 2.54
C ASN A 10 -20.62 -37.36 3.48
N ILE A 11 -19.61 -36.62 2.99
CA ILE A 11 -18.45 -36.22 3.81
C ILE A 11 -18.85 -35.14 4.83
N VAL A 12 -19.87 -34.33 4.52
CA VAL A 12 -20.33 -33.24 5.38
C VAL A 12 -21.13 -33.75 6.59
N GLN A 13 -21.80 -34.90 6.48
CA GLN A 13 -22.58 -35.49 7.60
C GLN A 13 -21.71 -36.18 8.66
N GLU A 14 -20.52 -36.67 8.31
CA GLU A 14 -19.64 -37.38 9.26
C GLU A 14 -18.84 -36.45 10.20
N MET A 15 -18.96 -35.12 10.03
CA MET A 15 -18.18 -34.12 10.77
C MET A 15 -18.84 -33.58 12.07
N GLU A 16 -20.04 -34.06 12.46
CA GLU A 16 -20.77 -33.55 13.64
C GLU A 16 -20.23 -34.03 15.02
N GLY A 17 -19.15 -34.83 15.07
CA GLY A 17 -18.75 -35.56 16.28
C GLY A 17 -17.38 -35.27 16.92
N VAL A 18 -16.65 -34.22 16.53
CA VAL A 18 -15.23 -34.04 16.94
C VAL A 18 -15.03 -32.95 18.00
N GLU A 19 -14.52 -33.32 19.19
CA GLU A 19 -14.10 -32.40 20.26
C GLU A 19 -12.71 -31.77 20.02
N TYR A 20 -12.56 -30.51 20.44
CA TYR A 20 -11.36 -29.67 20.27
C TYR A 20 -10.53 -29.57 21.57
N ILE A 21 -9.20 -29.62 21.47
CA ILE A 21 -8.27 -29.35 22.59
C ILE A 21 -7.34 -28.18 22.24
N ASN A 22 -7.21 -27.21 23.16
CA ASN A 22 -6.38 -25.99 23.03
C ASN A 22 -4.99 -26.18 23.70
N VAL A 23 -3.92 -25.68 23.07
CA VAL A 23 -2.49 -25.97 23.37
C VAL A 23 -1.77 -24.77 24.01
N ASP A 24 -2.50 -23.87 24.69
CA ASP A 24 -1.95 -22.62 25.24
C ASP A 24 -1.20 -22.77 26.59
N GLU A 25 -0.93 -23.98 27.09
CA GLU A 25 -0.51 -24.17 28.49
C GLU A 25 1.00 -24.41 28.76
N TYR A 26 1.91 -24.18 27.82
CA TYR A 26 3.30 -24.66 28.00
C TYR A 26 4.44 -23.74 27.55
N ILE A 27 4.56 -22.49 28.04
CA ILE A 27 5.88 -21.79 28.03
C ILE A 27 6.03 -20.86 29.24
N ASN A 28 6.88 -21.21 30.22
CA ASN A 28 7.33 -20.29 31.26
C ASN A 28 8.65 -20.73 31.94
N VAL A 29 9.81 -20.18 31.52
CA VAL A 29 11.08 -19.99 32.28
C VAL A 29 12.03 -19.16 31.38
N ASP A 30 12.89 -18.21 31.78
CA ASP A 30 13.62 -17.94 33.02
C ASP A 30 13.89 -16.42 33.20
N LYS A 31 13.93 -15.97 34.45
CA LYS A 31 14.23 -14.59 34.90
C LYS A 31 15.52 -14.58 35.73
N GLU A 32 16.66 -14.32 35.12
CA GLU A 32 17.89 -13.94 35.83
C GLU A 32 18.67 -12.90 35.02
N ASN A 33 18.34 -11.60 35.16
CA ASN A 33 19.21 -10.44 34.86
C ASN A 33 18.52 -9.06 35.06
N SER A 34 17.49 -8.92 35.92
CA SER A 34 16.67 -7.69 36.00
C SER A 34 17.35 -6.47 36.64
N ASP A 35 18.40 -6.65 37.44
CA ASP A 35 18.80 -5.59 38.37
C ASP A 35 19.77 -4.56 37.76
N ASN A 36 20.56 -4.96 36.75
CA ASN A 36 21.42 -4.04 35.99
C ASN A 36 20.66 -3.20 34.94
N LEU A 37 19.57 -3.73 34.39
CA LEU A 37 18.72 -2.99 33.42
C LEU A 37 17.94 -1.86 34.09
N THR A 38 17.54 -2.04 35.35
CA THR A 38 16.72 -1.07 36.08
C THR A 38 17.51 0.22 36.39
N SER A 39 18.80 0.08 36.72
CA SER A 39 19.70 1.20 37.01
C SER A 39 20.07 2.02 35.77
N ILE A 40 20.27 1.36 34.62
CA ILE A 40 20.56 2.04 33.34
C ILE A 40 19.30 2.76 32.81
N ASN A 41 18.11 2.16 32.96
CA ASN A 41 16.85 2.81 32.58
C ASN A 41 16.54 4.04 33.44
N TYR A 42 16.90 4.04 34.72
CA TYR A 42 16.71 5.19 35.59
C TYR A 42 17.56 6.39 35.16
N ILE A 43 18.83 6.15 34.83
CA ILE A 43 19.76 7.21 34.38
C ILE A 43 19.32 7.76 33.01
N LEU A 44 18.97 6.90 32.05
CA LEU A 44 18.49 7.32 30.73
C LEU A 44 17.19 8.13 30.81
N ASN A 45 16.23 7.71 31.64
CA ASN A 45 14.99 8.47 31.82
C ASN A 45 15.23 9.84 32.46
N THR A 46 16.16 9.94 33.41
CA THR A 46 16.49 11.23 34.04
C THR A 46 17.08 12.23 33.05
N TYR A 47 18.00 11.79 32.17
CA TYR A 47 18.55 12.63 31.10
C TYR A 47 17.50 13.02 30.04
N VAL A 48 16.61 12.10 29.67
CA VAL A 48 15.51 12.39 28.73
C VAL A 48 14.52 13.38 29.34
N SER A 49 14.20 13.27 30.62
CA SER A 49 13.32 14.21 31.33
C SER A 49 13.94 15.60 31.45
N LEU A 50 15.24 15.71 31.73
CA LEU A 50 15.93 17.00 31.79
C LEU A 50 16.04 17.65 30.40
N LEU A 51 16.29 16.86 29.35
CA LEU A 51 16.27 17.34 27.96
C LEU A 51 14.87 17.79 27.54
N TYR A 52 13.83 17.06 27.95
CA TYR A 52 12.43 17.42 27.68
C TYR A 52 12.03 18.69 28.44
N LEU A 53 12.45 18.84 29.70
CA LEU A 53 12.22 20.05 30.48
C LEU A 53 12.94 21.25 29.86
N TYR A 54 14.18 21.09 29.40
CA TYR A 54 14.93 22.11 28.67
C TYR A 54 14.25 22.51 27.35
N ILE A 55 13.67 21.55 26.61
CA ILE A 55 12.90 21.83 25.39
C ILE A 55 11.60 22.57 25.73
N LEU A 56 10.90 22.19 26.81
CA LEU A 56 9.67 22.82 27.25
C LEU A 56 9.89 24.24 27.77
N THR A 57 10.96 24.49 28.53
CA THR A 57 11.27 25.82 29.09
C THR A 57 11.78 26.81 28.04
N ASN A 58 12.35 26.33 26.93
CA ASN A 58 12.88 27.18 25.86
C ASN A 58 11.93 27.39 24.66
N ASN A 59 10.74 26.79 24.66
CA ASN A 59 9.78 26.90 23.55
C ASN A 59 9.01 28.24 23.48
N SER A 60 9.27 29.21 24.37
CA SER A 60 8.56 30.51 24.38
C SER A 60 9.37 31.71 23.86
N LYS A 61 10.56 31.50 23.25
CA LYS A 61 11.43 32.60 22.77
C LYS A 61 11.93 32.47 21.33
N TYR A 62 11.31 31.65 20.49
CA TYR A 62 11.61 31.66 19.06
C TYR A 62 10.55 32.46 18.30
N PRO A 63 10.91 33.55 17.60
CA PRO A 63 9.96 34.24 16.74
C PRO A 63 9.41 33.25 15.71
N ILE A 64 8.09 33.27 15.50
CA ILE A 64 7.46 32.53 14.41
C ILE A 64 8.12 33.02 13.13
N LEU A 65 8.89 32.16 12.46
CA LEU A 65 9.57 32.51 11.22
C LEU A 65 8.51 32.78 10.15
N THR A 66 8.18 34.04 9.89
CA THR A 66 7.31 34.46 8.79
C THR A 66 8.17 34.67 7.55
N VAL A 67 8.17 33.69 6.64
CA VAL A 67 8.83 33.80 5.34
C VAL A 67 7.80 34.11 4.28
N GLU A 68 8.06 35.11 3.45
CA GLU A 68 7.24 35.46 2.29
C GLU A 68 7.98 35.06 1.00
N THR A 69 7.23 34.62 -0.01
CA THR A 69 7.76 34.28 -1.34
C THR A 69 7.50 35.42 -2.32
N GLU A 70 7.88 35.27 -3.60
CA GLU A 70 7.53 36.25 -4.64
C GLU A 70 6.01 36.57 -4.62
N ASP A 71 5.63 37.84 -4.67
CA ASP A 71 4.21 38.19 -4.73
C ASP A 71 3.61 37.83 -6.11
N ILE A 72 2.29 37.67 -6.16
CA ILE A 72 1.59 37.34 -7.41
C ILE A 72 0.88 38.61 -7.91
N PRO A 73 0.93 38.91 -9.22
CA PRO A 73 0.20 40.04 -9.77
C PRO A 73 -1.29 40.00 -9.40
N LYS A 74 -1.82 41.10 -8.86
CA LYS A 74 -3.22 41.16 -8.36
C LYS A 74 -4.25 40.94 -9.47
N ASP A 75 -3.88 41.25 -10.70
CA ASP A 75 -4.68 41.15 -11.91
C ASP A 75 -4.45 39.84 -12.66
N ILE A 76 -3.67 38.89 -12.13
CA ILE A 76 -3.43 37.62 -12.79
C ILE A 76 -4.75 36.89 -13.10
N LYS A 77 -4.87 36.43 -14.34
CA LYS A 77 -6.00 35.67 -14.86
C LYS A 77 -5.50 34.47 -15.64
N PHE A 78 -6.31 33.42 -15.66
CA PHE A 78 -6.02 32.20 -16.40
C PHE A 78 -7.22 31.80 -17.24
N ASN A 79 -6.98 31.23 -18.41
CA ASN A 79 -8.05 30.77 -19.30
C ASN A 79 -8.49 29.34 -18.94
N THR A 80 -7.59 28.53 -18.39
CA THR A 80 -7.89 27.13 -18.03
C THR A 80 -7.35 26.75 -16.65
N TRP A 81 -7.92 25.70 -16.06
CA TRP A 81 -7.43 25.15 -14.79
C TRP A 81 -6.08 24.44 -14.93
N ASP A 82 -5.71 24.02 -16.14
CA ASP A 82 -4.41 23.40 -16.41
C ASP A 82 -3.31 24.48 -16.45
N GLU A 83 -3.61 25.65 -17.00
CA GLU A 83 -2.73 26.83 -16.94
C GLU A 83 -2.47 27.27 -15.50
N VAL A 84 -3.51 27.27 -14.65
CA VAL A 84 -3.38 27.48 -13.21
C VAL A 84 -2.43 26.46 -12.60
N ASP A 85 -2.62 25.17 -12.90
CA ASP A 85 -1.80 24.11 -12.33
C ASP A 85 -0.33 24.27 -12.75
N SER A 86 -0.06 24.51 -14.04
CA SER A 86 1.30 24.77 -14.55
C SER A 86 1.95 25.97 -13.87
N TYR A 87 1.23 27.10 -13.80
CA TYR A 87 1.77 28.33 -13.21
C TYR A 87 2.14 28.14 -11.73
N PHE A 88 1.27 27.49 -10.95
CA PHE A 88 1.52 27.28 -9.53
C PHE A 88 2.52 26.15 -9.26
N ASP A 89 2.71 25.23 -10.18
CA ASP A 89 3.78 24.24 -10.12
C ASP A 89 5.15 24.94 -10.25
N ASP A 90 5.29 25.81 -11.25
CA ASP A 90 6.49 26.63 -11.48
C ASP A 90 6.73 27.64 -10.37
N TYR A 91 5.68 28.32 -9.90
CA TYR A 91 5.76 29.27 -8.80
C TYR A 91 6.28 28.58 -7.53
N GLY A 92 5.72 27.43 -7.15
CA GLY A 92 6.19 26.68 -5.98
C GLY A 92 7.63 26.19 -6.15
N ALA A 93 7.99 25.74 -7.36
CA ALA A 93 9.34 25.28 -7.67
C ALA A 93 10.38 26.41 -7.51
N ARG A 94 10.12 27.58 -8.09
CA ARG A 94 10.99 28.78 -7.99
C ARG A 94 11.06 29.32 -6.55
N ASN A 95 9.95 29.23 -5.83
CA ASN A 95 9.84 29.70 -4.44
C ASN A 95 10.15 28.62 -3.39
N ARG A 96 10.64 27.44 -3.81
CA ARG A 96 11.21 26.39 -2.93
C ARG A 96 10.21 25.82 -1.91
N PHE A 97 8.98 25.58 -2.33
CA PHE A 97 7.98 24.82 -1.57
C PHE A 97 6.96 24.14 -2.50
N ALA A 98 6.38 23.01 -2.09
CA ALA A 98 5.37 22.36 -2.90
C ALA A 98 3.95 22.89 -2.59
N ILE A 99 3.21 23.18 -3.66
CA ILE A 99 1.80 23.57 -3.61
C ILE A 99 0.91 22.35 -3.83
N VAL A 100 -0.12 22.17 -3.02
CA VAL A 100 -1.06 21.06 -3.13
C VAL A 100 -2.50 21.55 -3.29
N LYS A 101 -3.29 20.81 -4.06
CA LYS A 101 -4.74 21.05 -4.22
C LYS A 101 -5.44 20.68 -2.91
N TYR A 102 -6.10 21.64 -2.27
CA TYR A 102 -6.77 21.43 -0.98
C TYR A 102 -8.28 21.26 -1.12
N ARG A 103 -8.94 22.23 -1.76
CA ARG A 103 -10.40 22.26 -1.94
C ARG A 103 -10.72 22.48 -3.40
N MET A 104 -11.73 21.76 -3.89
CA MET A 104 -12.28 21.91 -5.24
C MET A 104 -13.79 21.90 -5.11
N GLU A 105 -14.45 22.90 -5.69
CA GLU A 105 -15.90 22.95 -5.78
C GLU A 105 -16.35 22.94 -7.23
N ARG A 106 -17.43 22.22 -7.48
CA ARG A 106 -18.03 22.07 -8.80
C ARG A 106 -19.42 22.66 -8.80
N ASN A 107 -19.80 23.28 -9.91
CA ASN A 107 -21.16 23.78 -10.11
C ASN A 107 -22.11 22.61 -10.43
N SER A 108 -23.40 22.92 -10.63
CA SER A 108 -24.43 21.92 -10.99
C SER A 108 -24.12 21.17 -12.30
N LYS A 109 -23.33 21.74 -13.20
CA LYS A 109 -22.85 21.12 -14.44
C LYS A 109 -21.56 20.29 -14.25
N ARG A 110 -21.16 20.01 -13.01
CA ARG A 110 -19.92 19.30 -12.62
C ARG A 110 -18.61 19.99 -13.06
N GLN A 111 -18.67 21.25 -13.48
CA GLN A 111 -17.50 22.04 -13.86
C GLN A 111 -16.86 22.68 -12.63
N VAL A 112 -15.54 22.69 -12.57
CA VAL A 112 -14.80 23.31 -11.46
C VAL A 112 -14.95 24.82 -11.53
N HIS A 113 -15.47 25.42 -10.45
CA HIS A 113 -15.68 26.87 -10.36
C HIS A 113 -14.93 27.51 -9.19
N LYS A 114 -14.39 26.71 -8.26
CA LYS A 114 -13.53 27.21 -7.17
C LYS A 114 -12.45 26.19 -6.85
N ARG A 115 -11.23 26.67 -6.61
CA ARG A 115 -10.08 25.86 -6.20
C ARG A 115 -9.28 26.59 -5.13
N THR A 116 -8.88 25.87 -4.10
CA THR A 116 -7.93 26.35 -3.09
C THR A 116 -6.64 25.56 -3.21
N LEU A 117 -5.52 26.26 -3.37
CA LEU A 117 -4.18 25.69 -3.34
C LEU A 117 -3.51 26.12 -2.03
N VAL A 118 -2.76 25.22 -1.42
CA VAL A 118 -2.10 25.44 -0.12
C VAL A 118 -0.67 24.91 -0.15
N CYS A 119 0.17 25.33 0.80
CA CYS A 119 1.48 24.70 1.00
C CYS A 119 1.31 23.23 1.42
N GLU A 120 2.22 22.34 1.01
CA GLU A 120 2.18 20.92 1.39
C GLU A 120 2.17 20.68 2.91
N PHE A 121 2.76 21.61 3.68
CA PHE A 121 2.79 21.62 5.14
C PHE A 121 1.57 22.30 5.78
N SER A 122 0.61 22.81 4.99
CA SER A 122 -0.61 23.45 5.48
C SER A 122 -1.57 22.47 6.14
N GLY A 123 -2.31 22.97 7.13
CA GLY A 123 -3.28 22.23 7.93
C GLY A 123 -2.69 21.56 9.17
N LYS A 124 -3.57 20.96 9.98
CA LYS A 124 -3.22 20.16 11.15
C LYS A 124 -3.44 18.69 10.86
N TYR A 125 -2.58 17.83 11.40
CA TYR A 125 -2.81 16.39 11.33
C TYR A 125 -4.10 16.05 12.08
N LYS A 126 -5.03 15.41 11.39
CA LYS A 126 -6.22 14.82 11.99
C LYS A 126 -6.06 13.31 11.96
N SER A 127 -5.87 12.72 13.12
CA SER A 127 -5.84 11.28 13.26
C SER A 127 -7.18 10.70 12.79
N LYS A 128 -7.14 9.79 11.82
CA LYS A 128 -8.31 8.98 11.41
C LYS A 128 -8.31 7.62 12.12
N LYS A 129 -7.61 7.50 13.25
CA LYS A 129 -7.54 6.25 14.02
C LYS A 129 -8.93 5.90 14.53
N SER A 130 -9.48 4.78 14.08
CA SER A 130 -10.58 4.13 14.78
C SER A 130 -10.02 3.43 16.01
N VAL A 131 -10.78 3.43 17.11
CA VAL A 131 -10.39 2.77 18.37
C VAL A 131 -10.07 1.28 18.13
N LYS A 132 -10.74 0.63 17.17
CA LYS A 132 -10.56 -0.78 16.79
C LYS A 132 -9.26 -1.10 16.04
N ALA A 133 -8.64 -0.13 15.36
CA ALA A 133 -7.42 -0.36 14.58
C ALA A 133 -6.14 -0.20 15.42
N ALA A 134 -6.23 0.53 16.55
CA ALA A 134 -5.11 0.73 17.47
C ALA A 134 -4.77 -0.55 18.27
N SER A 135 -5.76 -1.40 18.54
CA SER A 135 -5.61 -2.62 19.35
C SER A 135 -4.97 -3.81 18.60
N LYS A 136 -4.99 -3.83 17.26
CA LYS A 136 -4.42 -4.93 16.45
C LYS A 136 -2.96 -4.73 16.03
N GLY A 137 -2.27 -3.67 16.50
CA GLY A 137 -0.87 -3.42 16.17
C GLY A 137 -0.56 -3.22 14.67
N THR A 138 -1.57 -3.10 13.82
CA THR A 138 -1.44 -3.19 12.35
C THR A 138 -1.03 -1.87 11.68
N GLN A 139 -0.57 -0.88 12.45
CA GLN A 139 -0.33 0.48 11.94
C GLN A 139 1.13 0.92 12.04
N ARG A 140 1.66 1.40 10.90
CA ARG A 140 2.95 2.11 10.85
C ARG A 140 2.84 3.47 11.56
N ASN A 141 3.71 3.69 12.55
CA ASN A 141 3.92 4.99 13.15
C ASN A 141 4.48 5.97 12.10
N THR A 142 3.62 6.83 11.55
CA THR A 142 4.02 7.81 10.54
C THR A 142 4.06 9.20 11.16
N LYS A 143 5.19 9.92 11.01
CA LYS A 143 5.29 11.32 11.40
C LYS A 143 4.56 12.19 10.37
N THR A 144 3.74 13.13 10.84
CA THR A 144 3.06 14.08 9.96
C THR A 144 4.01 15.17 9.50
N LYS A 145 3.92 15.58 8.23
CA LYS A 145 4.61 16.77 7.71
C LYS A 145 3.85 18.08 7.96
N LYS A 146 2.66 18.03 8.58
CA LYS A 146 1.74 19.17 8.71
C LYS A 146 2.21 20.12 9.81
N LEU A 147 2.46 21.38 9.44
CA LEU A 147 2.96 22.46 10.31
C LEU A 147 1.95 23.62 10.46
N ASN A 148 0.72 23.45 10.00
CA ASN A 148 -0.30 24.52 9.98
C ASN A 148 0.17 25.78 9.22
N CYS A 149 0.90 25.58 8.11
CA CYS A 149 1.35 26.67 7.26
C CYS A 149 0.16 27.49 6.72
N LEU A 150 0.31 28.81 6.76
CA LEU A 150 -0.72 29.79 6.42
C LEU A 150 -0.82 30.06 4.92
N TRP A 151 0.23 29.76 4.15
CA TRP A 151 0.28 30.01 2.73
C TRP A 151 -0.88 29.31 2.02
N HIS A 152 -1.70 30.10 1.33
CA HIS A 152 -2.77 29.59 0.49
C HIS A 152 -3.22 30.63 -0.54
N ILE A 153 -3.81 30.12 -1.61
CA ILE A 153 -4.47 30.93 -2.63
C ILE A 153 -5.84 30.34 -2.98
N ASN A 154 -6.83 31.22 -3.10
CA ASN A 154 -8.18 30.89 -3.52
C ASN A 154 -8.42 31.44 -4.93
N LEU A 155 -8.90 30.56 -5.81
CA LEU A 155 -9.18 30.84 -7.23
C LEU A 155 -10.65 30.56 -7.52
N THR A 156 -11.25 31.41 -8.37
CA THR A 156 -12.66 31.30 -8.74
C THR A 156 -12.85 31.43 -10.25
N PHE A 157 -13.83 30.68 -10.78
CA PHE A 157 -14.32 30.76 -12.15
C PHE A 157 -15.85 30.83 -12.15
N PRO A 158 -16.43 32.01 -11.89
CA PRO A 158 -17.88 32.22 -11.87
C PRO A 158 -18.51 31.96 -13.24
N LYS A 159 -19.82 31.64 -13.25
CA LYS A 159 -20.55 31.30 -14.49
C LYS A 159 -20.50 32.38 -15.58
N GLN A 160 -20.37 33.65 -15.20
CA GLN A 160 -20.35 34.80 -16.12
C GLN A 160 -18.92 35.27 -16.44
N ALA A 161 -17.91 34.69 -15.78
CA ALA A 161 -16.53 35.06 -16.01
C ALA A 161 -16.00 34.33 -17.25
N THR A 162 -15.15 35.01 -18.01
CA THR A 162 -14.41 34.43 -19.14
C THR A 162 -13.08 33.83 -18.69
N GLN A 163 -12.58 34.24 -17.52
CA GLN A 163 -11.27 33.82 -17.00
C GLN A 163 -11.34 33.48 -15.51
N ILE A 164 -10.45 32.59 -15.08
CA ILE A 164 -10.23 32.23 -13.68
C ILE A 164 -9.42 33.36 -13.04
N GLY A 165 -9.85 33.81 -11.85
CA GLY A 165 -9.16 34.86 -11.09
C GLY A 165 -8.86 34.46 -9.66
N VAL A 166 -7.88 35.16 -9.07
CA VAL A 166 -7.54 35.05 -7.64
C VAL A 166 -8.54 35.85 -6.81
N THR A 167 -9.09 35.26 -5.75
CA THR A 167 -9.94 35.95 -4.77
C THR A 167 -9.23 36.28 -3.48
N THR A 168 -8.26 35.46 -3.09
CA THR A 168 -7.50 35.64 -1.85
C THR A 168 -6.14 35.03 -2.03
N PHE A 169 -5.10 35.76 -1.64
CA PHE A 169 -3.75 35.27 -1.60
C PHE A 169 -3.15 35.61 -0.23
N VAL A 170 -2.67 34.59 0.48
CA VAL A 170 -1.93 34.73 1.74
C VAL A 170 -0.53 34.19 1.52
N ASN A 171 0.44 35.10 1.51
CA ASN A 171 1.83 34.82 1.18
C ASN A 171 2.71 34.64 2.43
N GLN A 172 2.30 33.82 3.38
CA GLN A 172 2.99 33.66 4.66
C GLN A 172 3.29 32.19 4.97
N HIS A 173 4.56 31.89 5.15
CA HIS A 173 5.04 30.59 5.64
C HIS A 173 5.48 30.70 7.08
N ASN A 174 5.22 29.66 7.87
CA ASN A 174 5.69 29.52 9.25
C ASN A 174 6.84 28.49 9.38
N HIS A 175 7.49 28.18 8.26
CA HIS A 175 8.55 27.18 8.15
C HIS A 175 9.60 27.65 7.14
N LYS A 176 10.81 27.08 7.24
CA LYS A 176 11.85 27.33 6.25
C LYS A 176 11.44 26.78 4.89
N LEU A 177 11.70 27.55 3.84
CA LEU A 177 11.60 27.09 2.46
C LEU A 177 12.83 26.25 2.16
N VAL A 178 12.66 25.06 1.57
CA VAL A 178 13.74 24.08 1.43
C VAL A 178 14.38 24.24 0.05
N PRO A 179 15.67 24.62 -0.07
CA PRO A 179 16.30 24.87 -1.38
C PRO A 179 16.21 23.68 -2.34
N LYS A 180 16.26 22.46 -1.81
CA LYS A 180 16.15 21.20 -2.55
C LYS A 180 14.73 20.61 -2.54
N THR A 181 13.68 21.43 -2.43
CA THR A 181 12.29 20.93 -2.40
C THR A 181 11.97 20.07 -3.61
N GLN A 182 12.55 20.39 -4.77
CA GLN A 182 12.39 19.59 -6.00
C GLN A 182 12.94 18.16 -5.85
N GLU A 183 14.00 17.95 -5.06
CA GLU A 183 14.56 16.63 -4.75
C GLU A 183 13.71 15.87 -3.70
N PHE A 184 13.10 16.58 -2.74
CA PHE A 184 12.49 15.94 -1.56
C PHE A 184 10.96 15.92 -1.53
N SER A 185 10.29 16.77 -2.30
CA SER A 185 8.83 16.74 -2.38
C SER A 185 8.38 15.69 -3.37
N THR A 186 7.45 14.83 -2.94
CA THR A 186 6.81 13.82 -3.80
C THR A 186 6.14 14.45 -5.03
N LYS A 187 5.76 15.72 -4.97
CA LYS A 187 5.16 16.44 -6.10
C LYS A 187 6.14 16.58 -7.27
N TYR A 188 7.38 16.95 -6.97
CA TYR A 188 8.41 17.22 -7.96
C TYR A 188 9.19 15.96 -8.38
N ARG A 189 9.01 14.85 -7.65
CA ARG A 189 9.56 13.53 -8.00
C ARG A 189 8.64 12.66 -8.88
N ALA A 190 7.55 13.23 -9.39
CA ALA A 190 6.66 12.49 -10.27
C ALA A 190 7.34 12.26 -11.63
N PHE A 191 7.28 11.03 -12.12
CA PHE A 191 7.77 10.71 -13.46
C PHE A 191 6.86 11.32 -14.53
N THR A 192 7.47 11.88 -15.58
CA THR A 192 6.72 12.31 -16.77
C THR A 192 6.19 11.10 -17.53
N ASN A 193 5.24 11.32 -18.45
CA ASN A 193 4.68 10.22 -19.25
C ASN A 193 5.76 9.56 -20.13
N GLU A 194 6.71 10.33 -20.62
CA GLU A 194 7.84 9.86 -21.42
C GLU A 194 8.75 8.96 -20.58
N ALA A 195 9.10 9.39 -19.35
CA ALA A 195 9.90 8.60 -18.43
C ALA A 195 9.15 7.31 -18.00
N LEU A 196 7.84 7.39 -17.76
CA LEU A 196 7.00 6.23 -17.45
C LEU A 196 6.98 5.21 -18.60
N ASN A 197 6.86 5.68 -19.84
CA ASN A 197 6.90 4.82 -21.03
C ASN A 197 8.25 4.12 -21.16
N GLU A 198 9.35 4.81 -20.86
CA GLU A 198 10.67 4.19 -20.89
C GLU A 198 10.88 3.16 -19.77
N ILE A 199 10.42 3.46 -18.55
CA ILE A 199 10.41 2.49 -17.44
C ILE A 199 9.59 1.25 -17.82
N LEU A 200 8.42 1.44 -18.45
CA LEU A 200 7.60 0.34 -18.96
C LEU A 200 8.38 -0.53 -19.95
N LEU A 201 9.02 0.09 -20.95
CA LEU A 201 9.77 -0.63 -21.96
C LEU A 201 10.93 -1.44 -21.36
N MET A 202 11.74 -0.79 -20.51
CA MET A 202 12.87 -1.42 -19.82
C MET A 202 12.43 -2.53 -18.87
N THR A 203 11.28 -2.37 -18.21
CA THR A 203 10.76 -3.34 -17.25
C THR A 203 10.11 -4.54 -17.94
N LYS A 204 9.27 -4.30 -18.94
CA LYS A 204 8.45 -5.34 -19.58
C LYS A 204 9.20 -6.10 -20.67
N TYR A 205 9.97 -5.40 -21.48
CA TYR A 205 10.66 -5.99 -22.63
C TYR A 205 12.17 -6.10 -22.41
N GLY A 206 12.77 -5.13 -21.70
CA GLY A 206 14.21 -5.13 -21.43
C GLY A 206 14.64 -6.01 -20.25
N SER A 207 13.71 -6.40 -19.36
CA SER A 207 14.01 -7.13 -18.12
C SER A 207 15.16 -6.52 -17.29
N LEU A 208 15.34 -5.19 -17.36
CA LEU A 208 16.49 -4.52 -16.75
C LEU A 208 16.37 -4.42 -15.22
N THR A 209 17.51 -4.47 -14.54
CA THR A 209 17.60 -4.27 -13.08
C THR A 209 17.29 -2.84 -12.70
N LEU A 210 16.90 -2.62 -11.43
CA LEU A 210 16.63 -1.28 -10.88
C LEU A 210 17.81 -0.31 -11.14
N THR A 211 19.04 -0.78 -10.91
CA THR A 211 20.26 0.01 -11.10
C THR A 211 20.47 0.41 -12.57
N ALA A 212 20.27 -0.53 -13.50
CA ALA A 212 20.41 -0.25 -14.93
C ALA A 212 19.36 0.78 -15.39
N GLN A 213 18.09 0.57 -15.02
CA GLN A 213 17.02 1.50 -15.35
C GLN A 213 17.28 2.90 -14.77
N ARG A 214 17.72 2.97 -13.50
CA ARG A 214 18.08 4.25 -12.87
C ARG A 214 19.17 4.99 -13.63
N ASN A 215 20.23 4.30 -14.02
CA ASN A 215 21.36 4.92 -14.70
C ASN A 215 20.94 5.45 -16.09
N LEU A 216 20.13 4.68 -16.83
CA LEU A 216 19.59 5.10 -18.13
C LEU A 216 18.67 6.32 -17.99
N LEU A 217 17.77 6.31 -17.01
CA LEU A 217 16.86 7.44 -16.75
C LEU A 217 17.63 8.71 -16.37
N LYS A 218 18.65 8.61 -15.53
CA LYS A 218 19.49 9.75 -15.16
C LYS A 218 20.29 10.29 -16.34
N ALA A 219 20.74 9.41 -17.25
CA ALA A 219 21.45 9.82 -18.45
C ALA A 219 20.54 10.52 -19.47
N ARG A 220 19.27 10.09 -19.57
CA ARG A 220 18.32 10.62 -20.56
C ARG A 220 17.50 11.80 -20.08
N PHE A 221 17.14 11.84 -18.79
CA PHE A 221 16.33 12.88 -18.18
C PHE A 221 17.13 13.59 -17.09
N LEU A 222 17.95 14.56 -17.49
CA LEU A 222 18.87 15.27 -16.59
C LEU A 222 18.14 16.04 -15.47
N ASP A 223 16.95 16.55 -15.76
CA ASP A 223 16.14 17.34 -14.80
C ASP A 223 15.19 16.47 -13.94
N LEU A 224 15.16 15.15 -14.19
CA LEU A 224 14.27 14.24 -13.49
C LEU A 224 14.86 13.83 -12.15
N HIS A 225 14.20 14.27 -11.07
CA HIS A 225 14.58 13.94 -9.71
C HIS A 225 13.72 12.79 -9.20
N PHE A 226 14.32 11.67 -8.81
CA PHE A 226 13.59 10.54 -8.23
C PHE A 226 14.47 9.76 -7.25
N GLN A 227 13.85 9.09 -6.28
CA GLN A 227 14.54 8.13 -5.41
C GLN A 227 14.42 6.72 -5.98
N ASP A 228 15.35 5.84 -5.58
CA ASP A 228 15.32 4.43 -5.96
C ASP A 228 13.98 3.76 -5.59
N GLN A 229 13.37 4.18 -4.47
CA GLN A 229 12.06 3.70 -4.04
C GLN A 229 10.93 4.14 -4.99
N ASP A 230 10.99 5.37 -5.53
CA ASP A 230 9.99 5.88 -6.47
C ASP A 230 10.01 5.03 -7.75
N LEU A 231 11.22 4.76 -8.28
CA LEU A 231 11.40 3.88 -9.43
C LEU A 231 10.98 2.44 -9.13
N ALA A 232 11.38 1.89 -7.98
CA ALA A 232 11.01 0.54 -7.57
C ALA A 232 9.49 0.36 -7.50
N ASN A 233 8.75 1.37 -7.01
CA ASN A 233 7.29 1.34 -6.96
C ASN A 233 6.67 1.28 -8.36
N VAL A 234 7.21 2.02 -9.33
CA VAL A 234 6.74 2.00 -10.72
C VAL A 234 7.04 0.66 -11.39
N ILE A 235 8.28 0.15 -11.24
CA ILE A 235 8.68 -1.16 -11.76
C ILE A 235 7.76 -2.26 -11.20
N TYR A 236 7.51 -2.24 -9.88
CA TYR A 236 6.62 -3.17 -9.22
C TYR A 236 5.20 -3.13 -9.81
N LYS A 237 4.66 -1.92 -10.01
CA LYS A 237 3.34 -1.73 -10.63
C LYS A 237 3.28 -2.37 -12.02
N TYR A 238 4.29 -2.19 -12.88
CA TYR A 238 4.30 -2.79 -14.21
C TYR A 238 4.48 -4.31 -14.17
N LYS A 239 5.28 -4.84 -13.24
CA LYS A 239 5.45 -6.30 -13.08
C LYS A 239 4.18 -7.01 -12.62
N ILE A 240 3.34 -6.35 -11.83
CA ILE A 240 2.12 -6.95 -11.28
C ILE A 240 0.92 -6.80 -12.19
N ALA A 241 0.86 -5.72 -12.97
CA ALA A 241 -0.24 -5.51 -13.92
C ALA A 241 -0.46 -6.72 -14.85
N ASP A 242 0.61 -7.39 -15.29
CA ASP A 242 0.51 -8.60 -16.11
C ASP A 242 0.25 -9.88 -15.29
N LYS A 243 0.76 -9.97 -14.05
CA LYS A 243 0.56 -11.15 -13.19
C LYS A 243 -0.88 -11.30 -12.71
N VAL A 244 -1.55 -10.21 -12.35
CA VAL A 244 -2.93 -10.25 -11.83
C VAL A 244 -3.91 -10.81 -12.87
N ASN A 245 -3.65 -10.57 -14.16
CA ASN A 245 -4.50 -11.08 -15.24
C ASN A 245 -4.24 -12.56 -15.58
N ASN A 246 -3.16 -13.17 -15.09
CA ASN A 246 -2.74 -14.49 -15.56
C ASN A 246 -2.34 -15.50 -14.46
N ASP A 247 -2.43 -15.14 -13.17
CA ASP A 247 -1.99 -16.02 -12.08
C ASP A 247 -2.87 -17.28 -11.96
N ALA A 248 -4.20 -17.09 -11.91
CA ALA A 248 -5.16 -18.19 -11.82
C ALA A 248 -5.18 -19.08 -13.08
N SER A 249 -5.08 -18.48 -14.27
CA SER A 249 -5.03 -19.21 -15.53
C SER A 249 -3.71 -19.98 -15.70
N ALA A 250 -2.56 -19.38 -15.35
CA ALA A 250 -1.27 -20.07 -15.39
C ALA A 250 -1.22 -21.24 -14.40
N LEU A 251 -1.78 -21.07 -13.19
CA LEU A 251 -1.91 -22.15 -12.22
C LEU A 251 -2.78 -23.29 -12.77
N LEU A 252 -3.97 -22.98 -13.29
CA LEU A 252 -4.87 -24.00 -13.85
C LEU A 252 -4.22 -24.75 -15.03
N ILE A 253 -3.54 -24.04 -15.94
CA ILE A 253 -2.80 -24.67 -17.05
C ILE A 253 -1.74 -25.64 -16.52
N THR A 254 -0.97 -25.21 -15.50
CA THR A 254 0.07 -26.05 -14.89
C THR A 254 -0.52 -27.30 -14.24
N LEU A 255 -1.65 -27.18 -13.54
CA LEU A 255 -2.35 -28.31 -12.92
C LEU A 255 -2.93 -29.27 -13.96
N MET A 256 -3.49 -28.76 -15.06
CA MET A 256 -3.96 -29.57 -16.17
C MET A 256 -2.81 -30.34 -16.85
N GLN A 257 -1.65 -29.71 -17.01
CA GLN A 257 -0.44 -30.38 -17.52
C GLN A 257 0.01 -31.51 -16.58
N LYS A 258 0.04 -31.27 -15.27
CA LYS A 258 0.39 -32.30 -14.27
C LYS A 258 -0.58 -33.48 -14.30
N LYS A 259 -1.88 -33.22 -14.49
CA LYS A 259 -2.90 -34.26 -14.66
C LYS A 259 -2.74 -35.06 -15.96
N ALA A 260 -2.28 -34.43 -17.02
CA ALA A 260 -1.97 -35.12 -18.28
C ALA A 260 -0.70 -36.00 -18.16
N GLU A 261 0.28 -35.57 -17.35
CA GLU A 261 1.51 -36.33 -17.06
C GLU A 261 1.25 -37.54 -16.14
N ASP A 262 0.43 -37.37 -15.09
CA ASP A 262 0.05 -38.43 -14.16
C ASP A 262 -1.46 -38.37 -13.87
N LEU A 263 -2.20 -39.34 -14.42
CA LEU A 263 -3.65 -39.43 -14.33
C LEU A 263 -4.18 -39.61 -12.89
N ARG A 264 -3.32 -39.93 -11.93
CA ARG A 264 -3.67 -40.02 -10.50
C ARG A 264 -3.80 -38.64 -9.85
N TRP A 265 -3.39 -37.56 -10.52
CA TRP A 265 -3.69 -36.21 -10.05
C TRP A 265 -5.19 -35.94 -10.12
N ILE A 266 -5.72 -35.43 -9.02
CA ILE A 266 -7.08 -34.89 -8.98
C ILE A 266 -6.96 -33.40 -9.21
N VAL A 267 -7.67 -32.92 -10.22
CA VAL A 267 -7.89 -31.48 -10.43
C VAL A 267 -9.34 -31.33 -10.86
N ASP A 268 -10.08 -30.55 -10.10
CA ASP A 268 -11.48 -30.21 -10.33
C ASP A 268 -11.64 -28.69 -10.23
N PHE A 269 -12.43 -28.10 -11.12
CA PHE A 269 -12.57 -26.65 -11.21
C PHE A 269 -13.88 -26.24 -11.84
N GLU A 270 -14.30 -25.02 -11.52
CA GLU A 270 -15.52 -24.41 -12.05
C GLU A 270 -15.22 -23.03 -12.62
N LEU A 271 -15.83 -22.72 -13.77
CA LEU A 271 -15.78 -21.42 -14.41
C LEU A 271 -17.17 -20.80 -14.43
N ASP A 272 -17.25 -19.49 -14.22
CA ASP A 272 -18.49 -18.75 -14.44
C ASP A 272 -18.77 -18.51 -15.94
N LYS A 273 -19.92 -17.89 -16.22
CA LYS A 273 -20.35 -17.49 -17.57
C LYS A 273 -19.39 -16.56 -18.31
N ASP A 274 -18.49 -15.89 -17.59
CA ASP A 274 -17.49 -14.97 -18.14
C ASP A 274 -16.10 -15.65 -18.23
N ASN A 275 -16.03 -16.99 -18.08
CA ASN A 275 -14.81 -17.80 -18.03
C ASN A 275 -13.86 -17.43 -16.90
N ARG A 276 -14.36 -16.95 -15.75
CA ARG A 276 -13.55 -16.73 -14.55
C ARG A 276 -13.59 -17.97 -13.66
N LEU A 277 -12.42 -18.34 -13.13
CA LEU A 277 -12.28 -19.43 -12.17
C LEU A 277 -12.98 -19.09 -10.85
N THR A 278 -14.02 -19.85 -10.50
CA THR A 278 -14.81 -19.67 -9.28
C THR A 278 -14.54 -20.74 -8.25
N ARG A 279 -14.13 -21.94 -8.66
CA ARG A 279 -13.73 -23.02 -7.75
C ARG A 279 -12.52 -23.74 -8.30
N LEU A 280 -11.57 -24.08 -7.44
CA LEU A 280 -10.41 -24.89 -7.80
C LEU A 280 -10.03 -25.82 -6.66
N LEU A 281 -10.00 -27.11 -6.95
CA LEU A 281 -9.59 -28.18 -6.07
C LEU A 281 -8.50 -29.00 -6.77
N TRP A 282 -7.40 -29.28 -6.05
CA TRP A 282 -6.38 -30.17 -6.59
C TRP A 282 -5.67 -31.00 -5.54
N MET A 283 -5.25 -32.21 -5.94
CA MET A 283 -4.39 -33.11 -5.20
C MET A 283 -3.38 -33.73 -6.15
N SER A 284 -2.12 -33.72 -5.76
CA SER A 284 -1.07 -34.51 -6.43
C SER A 284 -1.28 -36.01 -6.20
N SER A 285 -0.67 -36.85 -7.02
CA SER A 285 -0.78 -38.31 -6.89
C SER A 285 -0.26 -38.83 -5.53
N ASP A 286 0.83 -38.27 -5.01
CA ASP A 286 1.34 -38.60 -3.67
C ASP A 286 0.33 -38.22 -2.57
N GLN A 287 -0.37 -37.09 -2.74
CA GLN A 287 -1.44 -36.71 -1.83
C GLN A 287 -2.58 -37.73 -1.92
N VAL A 288 -3.04 -38.12 -3.11
CA VAL A 288 -4.07 -39.16 -3.23
C VAL A 288 -3.68 -40.45 -2.50
N ASP A 289 -2.44 -40.90 -2.63
CA ASP A 289 -1.93 -42.09 -1.93
C ASP A 289 -1.91 -41.92 -0.40
N LEU A 290 -1.58 -40.72 0.09
CA LEU A 290 -1.65 -40.39 1.51
C LEU A 290 -3.09 -40.34 2.03
N TRP A 291 -4.03 -39.84 1.24
CA TRP A 291 -5.45 -39.80 1.60
C TRP A 291 -5.96 -41.21 1.82
N LEU A 292 -5.74 -42.10 0.85
CA LEU A 292 -6.21 -43.48 0.92
C LEU A 292 -5.62 -44.27 2.11
N ARG A 293 -4.49 -43.83 2.66
CA ARG A 293 -3.80 -44.51 3.75
C ARG A 293 -4.10 -43.95 5.15
N TYR A 294 -4.42 -42.65 5.26
CA TYR A 294 -4.48 -41.93 6.54
C TYR A 294 -5.67 -40.95 6.60
N TYR A 295 -6.80 -41.28 5.95
CA TYR A 295 -8.02 -40.45 5.95
C TYR A 295 -8.76 -40.45 7.30
N ASP A 296 -8.29 -41.23 8.28
CA ASP A 296 -8.90 -41.40 9.59
C ASP A 296 -8.85 -40.13 10.44
N ILE A 297 -7.82 -39.29 10.27
CA ILE A 297 -7.69 -38.01 10.98
C ILE A 297 -7.30 -36.90 9.99
N VAL A 298 -8.24 -35.98 9.75
CA VAL A 298 -8.06 -34.82 8.87
C VAL A 298 -8.28 -33.53 9.65
N ILE A 299 -7.30 -32.64 9.60
CA ILE A 299 -7.40 -31.26 10.09
C ILE A 299 -7.74 -30.37 8.91
N ASN A 300 -8.80 -29.58 9.01
CA ASN A 300 -9.15 -28.56 8.02
C ASN A 300 -8.89 -27.17 8.60
N ASP A 301 -8.04 -26.38 7.93
CA ASP A 301 -7.87 -24.95 8.18
C ASP A 301 -8.53 -24.15 7.05
N ASN A 302 -9.61 -23.43 7.38
CA ASN A 302 -10.32 -22.59 6.44
C ASN A 302 -10.01 -21.12 6.72
N THR A 303 -9.44 -20.43 5.73
CA THR A 303 -9.25 -18.98 5.79
C THR A 303 -10.13 -18.30 4.77
N ALA A 304 -10.94 -17.33 5.19
CA ALA A 304 -11.81 -16.55 4.29
C ALA A 304 -11.37 -15.08 4.24
N ARG A 305 -11.49 -14.47 3.07
CA ARG A 305 -11.27 -13.02 2.82
C ARG A 305 -9.83 -12.52 3.08
N THR A 306 -8.85 -13.42 3.08
CA THR A 306 -7.43 -13.11 3.26
C THR A 306 -6.66 -12.99 1.94
N ASN A 307 -7.16 -13.59 0.85
CA ASN A 307 -6.55 -13.50 -0.48
C ASN A 307 -7.09 -12.30 -1.29
N GLN A 308 -6.33 -11.88 -2.31
CA GLN A 308 -6.66 -10.74 -3.18
C GLN A 308 -7.94 -10.93 -4.01
N TYR A 309 -8.40 -12.17 -4.14
CA TYR A 309 -9.60 -12.57 -4.88
C TYR A 309 -10.85 -12.65 -3.99
N GLN A 310 -10.69 -12.43 -2.68
CA GLN A 310 -11.73 -12.55 -1.65
C GLN A 310 -12.39 -13.94 -1.56
N MET A 311 -11.71 -14.96 -2.05
CA MET A 311 -12.15 -16.36 -2.06
C MET A 311 -11.78 -17.06 -0.73
N PRO A 312 -12.69 -17.79 -0.06
CA PRO A 312 -12.32 -18.89 0.81
C PRO A 312 -11.15 -19.76 0.30
N LEU A 313 -10.23 -20.09 1.22
CA LEU A 313 -9.15 -21.06 1.02
C LEU A 313 -9.28 -22.11 2.11
N GLY A 314 -9.62 -23.34 1.71
CA GLY A 314 -9.63 -24.52 2.57
C GLY A 314 -8.35 -25.33 2.39
N VAL A 315 -7.67 -25.61 3.49
CA VAL A 315 -6.45 -26.41 3.51
C VAL A 315 -6.67 -27.62 4.39
N PHE A 316 -6.55 -28.81 3.82
CA PHE A 316 -6.67 -30.06 4.55
C PHE A 316 -5.29 -30.62 4.86
N ILE A 317 -5.10 -31.08 6.08
CA ILE A 317 -3.84 -31.60 6.61
C ILE A 317 -4.12 -32.96 7.23
N ILE A 318 -3.38 -33.97 6.82
CA ILE A 318 -3.44 -35.31 7.39
C ILE A 318 -2.26 -35.52 8.34
N ILE A 319 -2.49 -36.29 9.42
CA ILE A 319 -1.44 -36.74 10.33
C ILE A 319 -1.10 -38.19 10.02
N ASN A 320 0.15 -38.45 9.65
CA ASN A 320 0.59 -39.84 9.42
C ASN A 320 0.93 -40.57 10.75
N ASN A 321 1.17 -41.87 10.65
CA ASN A 321 1.57 -42.75 11.76
C ASN A 321 2.86 -42.38 12.52
N LYS A 322 3.60 -41.34 12.07
CA LYS A 322 4.76 -40.78 12.76
C LYS A 322 4.46 -39.41 13.39
N CYS A 323 3.18 -39.09 13.58
CA CYS A 323 2.69 -37.80 14.08
C CYS A 323 3.19 -36.60 13.27
N LYS A 324 3.42 -36.78 11.95
CA LYS A 324 3.84 -35.68 11.07
C LYS A 324 2.67 -35.20 10.23
N SER A 325 2.39 -33.90 10.31
CA SER A 325 1.42 -33.20 9.47
C SER A 325 1.87 -33.17 8.01
N ARG A 326 0.94 -33.41 7.08
CA ARG A 326 1.14 -33.37 5.63
C ARG A 326 0.02 -32.58 4.98
N LEU A 327 0.39 -31.55 4.21
CA LEU A 327 -0.54 -30.77 3.40
C LEU A 327 -1.15 -31.67 2.32
N GLN A 328 -2.48 -31.72 2.27
CA GLN A 328 -3.18 -32.81 1.61
C GLN A 328 -4.07 -32.35 0.46
N LEU A 329 -4.84 -31.30 0.68
CA LEU A 329 -5.78 -30.76 -0.30
C LEU A 329 -5.83 -29.24 -0.15
N THR A 330 -5.88 -28.56 -1.28
CA THR A 330 -6.13 -27.13 -1.33
C THR A 330 -7.41 -26.89 -2.13
N LEU A 331 -8.35 -26.21 -1.50
CA LEU A 331 -9.62 -25.77 -2.09
C LEU A 331 -9.64 -24.25 -2.09
N VAL A 332 -9.92 -23.65 -3.25
CA VAL A 332 -10.19 -22.22 -3.37
C VAL A 332 -11.64 -22.08 -3.87
N GLU A 333 -12.46 -21.38 -3.09
CA GLU A 333 -13.91 -21.24 -3.31
C GLU A 333 -14.38 -19.79 -3.19
#